data_AF-A0A849HQ60-F1
#
_entry.id   AF-A0A849HQ60-F1
#
_cell.length_a   1.000
_cell.length_b   1.000
_cell.length_c   1.000
_cell.angle_alpha   90.00
_cell.angle_beta   90.00
_cell.angle_gamma   90.00
#
_symmetry.space_group_name_H-M   'P 1'
#
loop_
_entity.id
_entity.type
_entity.pdbx_description
1 polymer ?
#
loop_
_entity_poly.entity_id
_entity_poly.type
_entity_poly.pdbx_seq_one_letter_code
_entity_poly.pdbx_strand_id
1 'polypeptide(L)'
;MRTEELIASLTHDLPPVRRAAPPAALLLRWLLVTVPVLAMVVLAMGIRPEISKLLMQPRFMLAELLALTTALISAYAAFCAGRPDEPGWKLYLPVAALALWLLELGRQCFILSLQTHGAALILRPDFLCVPAIAMAGFVPAVAMVWLLRRSAIFRTTHACLCGAMAAAAAAEVALPLFHAADTMMTVLVW
;
A
#
# COMPACT_ATOMS: atom_id res chain seq x y z
N MET A 1 -18.52 -6.98 -50.09
CA MET A 1 -17.29 -7.35 -49.37
C MET A 1 -17.50 -8.71 -48.74
N ARG A 2 -16.60 -9.67 -49.00
CA ARG A 2 -16.62 -10.98 -48.32
C ARG A 2 -16.00 -10.82 -46.94
N THR A 3 -16.60 -11.42 -45.92
CA THR A 3 -16.17 -11.33 -44.52
C THR A 3 -14.68 -11.67 -44.34
N GLU A 4 -14.17 -12.59 -45.15
CA GLU A 4 -12.76 -13.03 -45.18
C GLU A 4 -11.79 -11.89 -45.53
N GLU A 5 -12.14 -11.06 -46.52
CA GLU A 5 -11.30 -9.91 -46.95
C GLU A 5 -11.27 -8.81 -45.87
N LEU A 6 -12.40 -8.62 -45.16
CA LEU A 6 -12.48 -7.67 -44.06
C LEU A 6 -11.64 -8.12 -42.86
N ILE A 7 -11.67 -9.41 -42.51
CA ILE A 7 -10.84 -9.98 -41.43
C ILE A 7 -9.35 -9.90 -41.80
N ALA A 8 -8.99 -10.22 -43.05
CA ALA A 8 -7.61 -10.11 -43.51
C ALA A 8 -7.10 -8.67 -43.45
N SER A 9 -7.92 -7.70 -43.87
CA SER A 9 -7.61 -6.26 -43.77
C SER A 9 -7.43 -5.79 -42.32
N LEU A 10 -8.27 -6.26 -41.39
CA LEU A 10 -8.20 -5.85 -39.98
C LEU A 10 -7.05 -6.50 -39.21
N THR A 11 -6.55 -7.65 -39.68
CA THR A 11 -5.48 -8.40 -38.99
C THR A 11 -4.10 -8.12 -39.56
N HIS A 12 -3.98 -7.49 -40.74
CA HIS A 12 -2.73 -7.30 -41.46
C HIS A 12 -1.67 -6.52 -40.66
N ASP A 13 -2.08 -5.51 -39.90
CA ASP A 13 -1.19 -4.60 -39.16
C ASP A 13 -1.30 -4.73 -37.63
N LEU A 14 -1.85 -5.85 -37.12
CA LEU A 14 -1.96 -6.03 -35.68
C LEU A 14 -0.58 -6.30 -35.04
N PRO A 15 -0.14 -5.51 -34.05
CA PRO A 15 1.10 -5.77 -33.35
C PRO A 15 0.99 -7.08 -32.53
N PRO A 16 2.09 -7.85 -32.41
CA PRO A 16 2.08 -9.12 -31.70
C PRO A 16 1.66 -8.92 -30.23
N VAL A 17 0.63 -9.66 -29.81
CA VAL A 17 0.10 -9.60 -28.45
C VAL A 17 1.11 -10.24 -27.49
N ARG A 18 1.74 -9.44 -26.64
CA ARG A 18 2.61 -9.95 -25.57
C ARG A 18 1.77 -10.32 -24.35
N ARG A 19 2.06 -11.46 -23.73
CA ARG A 19 1.41 -11.87 -22.48
C ARG A 19 1.70 -10.83 -21.40
N ALA A 20 0.64 -10.34 -20.76
CA ALA A 20 0.77 -9.45 -19.62
C ALA A 20 1.48 -10.17 -18.46
N ALA A 21 2.39 -9.48 -17.77
CA ALA A 21 3.12 -10.05 -16.62
C ALA A 21 2.13 -10.45 -15.51
N PRO A 22 2.28 -11.64 -14.87
CA PRO A 22 1.33 -12.10 -13.85
C PRO A 22 1.26 -11.12 -12.66
N PRO A 23 0.15 -11.06 -11.91
CA PRO A 23 -0.02 -10.06 -10.84
C PRO A 23 1.07 -10.16 -9.77
N ALA A 24 1.49 -11.38 -9.45
CA ALA A 24 2.59 -11.64 -8.51
C ALA A 24 3.95 -11.07 -8.98
N ALA A 25 4.22 -11.08 -10.29
CA ALA A 25 5.44 -10.47 -10.82
C ALA A 25 5.40 -8.94 -10.76
N LEU A 26 4.23 -8.33 -10.96
CA LEU A 26 4.04 -6.90 -10.77
C LEU A 26 4.15 -6.50 -9.29
N LEU A 27 3.59 -7.30 -8.39
CA LEU A 27 3.77 -7.16 -6.95
C LEU A 27 5.25 -7.20 -6.55
N LEU A 28 6.00 -8.19 -7.05
CA LEU A 28 7.43 -8.29 -6.77
C LEU A 28 8.20 -7.08 -7.29
N ARG A 29 7.89 -6.59 -8.51
CA ARG A 29 8.50 -5.36 -9.06
C ARG A 29 8.17 -4.13 -8.22
N TRP A 30 6.94 -4.04 -7.72
CA TRP A 30 6.54 -2.95 -6.83
C TRP A 30 7.31 -3.03 -5.51
N LEU A 31 7.41 -4.21 -4.89
CA LEU A 31 8.19 -4.42 -3.67
C LEU A 31 9.68 -4.11 -3.85
N LEU A 32 10.25 -4.44 -5.01
CA LEU A 32 11.64 -4.11 -5.35
C LEU A 32 11.91 -2.61 -5.40
N VAL A 33 10.88 -1.77 -5.57
CA VAL A 33 11.02 -0.31 -5.50
C VAL A 33 10.65 0.20 -4.11
N THR A 34 9.53 -0.28 -3.56
CA THR A 34 8.99 0.16 -2.27
C THR A 34 9.94 -0.17 -1.12
N VAL A 35 10.41 -1.40 -0.99
CA VAL A 35 11.22 -1.84 0.15
C VAL A 35 12.54 -1.05 0.27
N PRO A 36 13.34 -0.87 -0.80
CA PRO A 36 14.57 -0.08 -0.71
C PRO A 36 14.31 1.39 -0.35
N VAL A 37 13.23 1.98 -0.85
CA VAL A 37 12.90 3.39 -0.57
C VAL A 37 12.49 3.55 0.89
N LEU A 38 11.63 2.67 1.40
CA LEU A 38 11.24 2.68 2.81
C LEU A 38 12.46 2.44 3.71
N ALA A 39 13.32 1.47 3.37
CA ALA A 39 14.55 1.22 4.11
C ALA A 39 15.48 2.44 4.09
N MET A 40 15.64 3.12 2.95
CA MET A 40 16.43 4.34 2.83
C MET A 40 15.87 5.46 3.71
N VAL A 41 14.55 5.66 3.72
CA VAL A 41 13.89 6.65 4.58
C VAL A 41 14.13 6.35 6.06
N VAL A 42 13.94 5.09 6.48
CA VAL A 42 14.17 4.64 7.86
C VAL A 42 15.63 4.85 8.28
N LEU A 43 16.59 4.51 7.41
CA LEU A 43 18.01 4.69 7.69
C LEU A 43 18.42 6.17 7.74
N ALA A 44 17.87 7.01 6.86
CA ALA A 44 18.16 8.43 6.81
C ALA A 44 17.59 9.19 8.03
N MET A 45 16.41 8.79 8.51
CA MET A 45 15.80 9.37 9.71
C MET A 45 16.36 8.79 11.02
N GLY A 46 17.04 7.64 10.94
CA GLY A 46 17.60 6.94 12.09
C GLY A 46 16.58 5.96 12.70
N ILE A 47 17.06 4.76 13.02
CA ILE A 47 16.24 3.73 13.66
C ILE A 47 16.04 4.10 15.13
N ARG A 48 14.78 4.01 15.60
CA ARG A 48 14.44 4.28 17.00
C ARG A 48 15.24 3.35 17.94
N PRO A 49 15.91 3.88 18.98
CA PRO A 49 16.74 3.06 19.89
C PRO A 49 15.92 2.04 20.70
N GLU A 50 14.62 2.28 20.88
CA GLU A 50 13.72 1.39 21.61
C GLU A 50 13.04 0.34 20.73
N ILE A 51 13.35 0.27 19.43
CA ILE A 51 12.64 -0.60 18.49
C ILE A 51 12.65 -2.07 18.91
N SER A 52 13.74 -2.53 19.52
CA SER A 52 13.87 -3.90 20.03
C SER A 52 12.85 -4.22 21.12
N LYS A 53 12.55 -3.25 22.00
CA LYS A 53 11.52 -3.39 23.04
C LYS A 53 10.12 -3.33 22.44
N LEU A 54 9.90 -2.50 21.43
CA LEU A 54 8.60 -2.41 20.73
C LEU A 54 8.28 -3.69 19.96
N LEU A 55 9.24 -4.29 19.28
CA LEU A 55 9.08 -5.55 18.53
C LEU A 55 8.69 -6.73 19.45
N MET A 56 9.05 -6.66 20.74
CA MET A 56 8.63 -7.65 21.75
C MET A 56 7.20 -7.42 22.27
N GLN A 57 6.57 -6.29 21.95
CA GLN A 57 5.20 -6.02 22.37
C GLN A 57 4.22 -6.67 21.38
N PRO A 58 3.37 -7.61 21.83
CA PRO A 58 2.48 -8.34 20.92
C PRO A 58 1.49 -7.41 20.20
N ARG A 59 1.08 -6.31 20.85
CA ARG A 59 0.21 -5.28 20.26
C ARG A 59 0.86 -4.58 19.06
N PHE A 60 2.15 -4.27 19.16
CA PHE A 60 2.88 -3.57 18.11
C PHE A 60 3.09 -4.51 16.92
N MET A 61 3.54 -5.73 17.21
CA MET A 61 3.74 -6.76 16.20
C MET A 61 2.44 -7.13 15.45
N LEU A 62 1.30 -7.17 16.15
CA LEU A 62 0.00 -7.42 15.52
C LEU A 62 -0.41 -6.29 14.57
N ALA A 63 -0.29 -5.04 15.00
CA ALA A 63 -0.61 -3.88 14.16
C ALA A 63 0.28 -3.82 12.92
N GLU A 64 1.58 -4.06 13.08
CA GLU A 64 2.51 -4.08 11.95
C GLU A 64 2.25 -5.24 10.98
N LEU A 65 1.93 -6.42 11.50
CA LEU A 65 1.57 -7.56 10.66
C LEU A 65 0.28 -7.28 9.87
N LEU A 66 -0.71 -6.63 10.49
CA LEU A 66 -1.94 -6.21 9.82
C LEU A 66 -1.67 -5.14 8.75
N ALA A 67 -0.83 -4.15 9.03
CA ALA A 67 -0.44 -3.14 8.04
C ALA A 67 0.29 -3.78 6.85
N LEU A 68 1.27 -4.66 7.11
CA LEU A 68 2.03 -5.36 6.08
C LEU A 68 1.14 -6.27 5.21
N THR A 69 0.29 -7.08 5.84
CA THR A 69 -0.63 -7.96 5.10
C THR A 69 -1.63 -7.14 4.28
N THR A 70 -2.11 -6.02 4.82
CA THR A 70 -2.97 -5.06 4.12
C THR A 70 -2.27 -4.49 2.90
N ALA A 71 -1.01 -4.04 3.02
CA ALA A 71 -0.22 -3.52 1.91
C ALA A 71 -0.07 -4.55 0.78
N LEU A 72 0.30 -5.80 1.13
CA LEU A 72 0.52 -6.88 0.17
C LEU A 72 -0.77 -7.32 -0.54
N ILE A 73 -1.85 -7.54 0.20
CA ILE A 73 -3.15 -7.95 -0.35
C ILE A 73 -3.69 -6.85 -1.27
N SER A 74 -3.54 -5.58 -0.89
CA SER A 74 -4.00 -4.43 -1.67
C SER A 74 -3.21 -4.24 -2.94
N ALA A 75 -1.88 -4.35 -2.87
CA ALA A 75 -1.03 -4.29 -4.06
C ALA A 75 -1.37 -5.42 -5.03
N TYR A 76 -1.54 -6.65 -4.53
CA TYR A 76 -1.93 -7.78 -5.36
C TYR A 76 -3.31 -7.57 -6.00
N ALA A 77 -4.30 -7.13 -5.24
CA ALA A 77 -5.64 -6.84 -5.73
C ALA A 77 -5.65 -5.70 -6.78
N ALA A 78 -4.81 -4.68 -6.62
CA ALA A 78 -4.65 -3.61 -7.60
C ALA A 78 -4.17 -4.15 -8.95
N PHE A 79 -3.22 -5.09 -8.95
CA PHE A 79 -2.75 -5.74 -10.18
C PHE A 79 -3.74 -6.76 -10.75
N CYS A 80 -4.57 -7.39 -9.92
CA CYS A 80 -5.69 -8.22 -10.37
C CYS A 80 -6.82 -7.38 -11.00
N ALA A 81 -7.07 -6.16 -10.53
CA ALA A 81 -8.12 -5.29 -11.06
C ALA A 81 -7.91 -4.90 -12.53
N GLY A 82 -6.66 -4.93 -13.02
CA GLY A 82 -6.34 -4.70 -14.42
C GLY A 82 -6.78 -5.84 -15.36
N ARG A 83 -7.14 -7.01 -14.82
CA ARG A 83 -7.33 -8.25 -15.56
C ARG A 83 -8.80 -8.68 -15.66
N PRO A 84 -9.27 -9.10 -16.85
CA PRO A 84 -10.63 -9.64 -17.01
C PRO A 84 -10.76 -11.10 -16.52
N ASP A 85 -9.65 -11.85 -16.48
CA ASP A 85 -9.55 -13.26 -16.08
C ASP A 85 -9.55 -13.45 -14.55
N GLU A 86 -9.46 -12.36 -13.78
CA GLU A 86 -9.38 -12.41 -12.33
C GLU A 86 -10.78 -12.29 -11.67
N PRO A 87 -11.10 -13.16 -10.69
CA PRO A 87 -12.40 -13.14 -10.06
C PRO A 87 -12.58 -11.92 -9.15
N GLY A 88 -13.77 -11.31 -9.21
CA GLY A 88 -14.06 -10.05 -8.52
C GLY A 88 -13.95 -10.11 -7.00
N TRP A 89 -14.09 -11.28 -6.37
CA TRP A 89 -13.96 -11.42 -4.91
C TRP A 89 -12.58 -10.99 -4.38
N LYS A 90 -11.53 -11.11 -5.20
CA LYS A 90 -10.17 -10.67 -4.84
C LYS A 90 -10.08 -9.17 -4.56
N LEU A 91 -11.01 -8.37 -5.11
CA LEU A 91 -11.05 -6.92 -4.91
C LEU A 91 -11.64 -6.51 -3.55
N TYR A 92 -12.34 -7.42 -2.88
CA TYR A 92 -12.91 -7.18 -1.55
C TYR A 92 -12.00 -7.64 -0.40
N LEU A 93 -11.01 -8.50 -0.68
CA LEU A 93 -10.00 -8.90 0.30
C LEU A 93 -9.25 -7.70 0.92
N PRO A 94 -8.78 -6.70 0.14
CA PRO A 94 -8.18 -5.49 0.69
C PRO A 94 -9.09 -4.78 1.69
N VAL A 95 -10.39 -4.70 1.39
CA VAL A 95 -11.36 -4.01 2.25
C VAL A 95 -11.48 -4.70 3.61
N ALA A 96 -11.50 -6.03 3.62
CA ALA A 96 -11.51 -6.80 4.86
C ALA A 96 -10.21 -6.60 5.66
N ALA A 97 -9.05 -6.62 4.99
CA ALA A 97 -7.76 -6.36 5.63
C ALA A 97 -7.69 -4.93 6.22
N LEU A 98 -8.15 -3.93 5.46
CA LEU A 98 -8.26 -2.53 5.90
C LEU A 98 -9.12 -2.41 7.16
N ALA A 99 -10.29 -3.05 7.16
CA ALA A 99 -11.21 -2.97 8.28
C ALA A 99 -10.59 -3.55 9.55
N LEU A 100 -9.91 -4.70 9.46
CA LEU A 100 -9.20 -5.29 10.59
C LEU A 100 -8.06 -4.40 11.09
N TRP A 101 -7.29 -3.81 10.17
CA TRP A 101 -6.21 -2.90 10.52
C TRP A 101 -6.74 -1.62 11.20
N LEU A 102 -7.79 -0.99 10.65
CA LEU A 102 -8.43 0.19 11.25
C LEU A 102 -9.07 -0.10 12.61
N LEU A 103 -9.64 -1.29 12.80
CA LEU A 103 -10.17 -1.72 14.09
C LEU A 103 -9.06 -1.84 15.13
N GLU A 104 -7.91 -2.42 14.76
CA GLU A 104 -6.76 -2.53 15.68
C GLU A 104 -6.18 -1.15 16.01
N LEU A 105 -6.01 -0.26 15.01
CA LEU A 105 -5.59 1.12 15.24
C LEU A 105 -6.58 1.87 16.14
N GLY A 106 -7.87 1.76 15.86
CA GLY A 106 -8.92 2.40 16.66
C GLY A 106 -8.96 1.88 18.10
N ARG A 107 -8.76 0.57 18.30
CA ARG A 107 -8.65 -0.05 19.63
C ARG A 107 -7.46 0.51 20.41
N GLN A 108 -6.32 0.68 19.75
CA GLN A 108 -5.12 1.26 20.36
C GLN A 108 -5.32 2.73 20.73
N CYS A 109 -5.91 3.53 19.82
CA CYS A 109 -6.30 4.91 20.09
C CYS A 109 -7.23 5.02 21.31
N PHE A 110 -8.23 4.14 21.39
CA PHE A 110 -9.19 4.14 22.49
C PHE A 110 -8.52 3.87 23.84
N ILE A 111 -7.67 2.84 23.91
CA ILE A 111 -6.92 2.49 25.13
C ILE A 111 -5.98 3.64 25.53
N LEU A 112 -5.25 4.22 24.58
CA LEU A 112 -4.32 5.31 24.84
C LEU A 112 -5.05 6.57 25.32
N SER A 113 -6.21 6.88 24.74
CA SER A 113 -7.07 7.99 25.16
C SER A 113 -7.53 7.82 26.61
N LEU A 114 -7.96 6.61 27.00
CA LEU A 114 -8.36 6.31 28.37
C LEU A 114 -7.19 6.44 29.36
N GLN A 115 -5.99 5.97 28.99
CA GLN A 115 -4.80 6.01 29.84
C GLN A 115 -4.25 7.44 30.04
N THR A 116 -4.39 8.30 29.03
CA THR A 116 -3.83 9.65 29.03
C THR A 116 -4.87 10.73 29.33
N HIS A 117 -6.10 10.36 29.71
CA HIS A 117 -7.23 11.29 29.86
C HIS A 117 -7.41 12.22 28.65
N GLY A 118 -7.20 11.69 27.45
CA GLY A 118 -7.30 12.44 26.19
C GLY A 118 -6.08 13.29 25.82
N ALA A 119 -5.04 13.37 26.65
CA ALA A 119 -3.84 14.15 26.34
C ALA A 119 -3.04 13.60 25.15
N ALA A 120 -3.16 12.31 24.82
CA ALA A 120 -2.49 11.67 23.68
C ALA A 120 -3.18 11.91 22.32
N LEU A 121 -4.30 12.66 22.28
CA LEU A 121 -5.00 13.04 21.04
C LEU A 121 -4.52 14.40 20.50
N ILE A 122 -3.39 14.93 20.95
CA ILE A 122 -2.87 16.23 20.49
C ILE A 122 -1.94 16.03 19.29
N LEU A 123 -2.34 16.50 18.11
CA LEU A 123 -1.51 16.46 16.91
C LEU A 123 -0.26 17.34 17.10
N ARG A 124 0.92 16.70 17.17
CA ARG A 124 2.21 17.40 17.16
C ARG A 124 3.01 16.97 15.92
N PRO A 125 2.85 17.68 14.79
CA PRO A 125 3.60 17.35 13.59
C PRO A 125 5.06 17.80 13.75
N ASP A 126 5.99 16.85 13.73
CA ASP A 126 7.41 17.16 13.60
C ASP A 126 7.73 17.50 12.14
N PHE A 127 8.01 18.78 11.87
CA PHE A 127 8.31 19.27 10.52
C PHE A 127 9.52 18.57 9.86
N LEU A 128 10.43 18.02 10.66
CA LEU A 128 11.55 17.20 10.19
C LEU A 128 11.10 15.86 9.59
N CYS A 129 10.01 15.28 10.09
CA CYS A 129 9.51 13.97 9.65
C CYS A 129 8.58 14.08 8.44
N VAL A 130 7.93 15.23 8.22
CA VAL A 130 6.97 15.44 7.12
C VAL A 130 7.52 15.01 5.74
N PRO A 131 8.75 15.40 5.33
CA PRO A 131 9.28 14.98 4.04
C PRO A 131 9.51 13.47 3.95
N ALA A 132 9.95 12.81 5.03
CA ALA A 132 10.12 11.36 5.06
C ALA A 132 8.80 10.63 4.92
N ILE A 133 7.77 11.07 5.65
CA ILE A 133 6.42 10.48 5.61
C ILE A 133 5.84 10.65 4.20
N ALA A 134 5.97 11.85 3.63
CA ALA A 134 5.53 12.12 2.27
C ALA A 134 6.24 11.23 1.24
N MET A 135 7.57 11.05 1.35
CA MET A 135 8.33 10.16 0.47
C MET A 135 7.94 8.68 0.64
N ALA A 136 7.70 8.25 1.88
CA ALA A 136 7.30 6.87 2.20
C ALA A 136 5.98 6.48 1.53
N GLY A 137 5.02 7.41 1.37
CA GLY A 137 3.78 7.15 0.63
C GLY A 137 3.86 7.48 -0.86
N PHE A 138 4.49 8.59 -1.22
CA PHE A 138 4.50 9.11 -2.59
C PHE A 138 5.25 8.18 -3.56
N VAL A 139 6.45 7.71 -3.17
CA VAL A 139 7.27 6.89 -4.07
C VAL A 139 6.60 5.55 -4.38
N PRO A 140 6.07 4.79 -3.40
CA PRO A 140 5.30 3.58 -3.68
C PRO A 140 4.05 3.84 -4.52
N ALA A 141 3.37 4.97 -4.32
CA ALA A 141 2.21 5.36 -5.12
C ALA A 141 2.59 5.64 -6.59
N VAL A 142 3.66 6.38 -6.84
CA VAL A 142 4.18 6.62 -8.20
C VAL A 142 4.59 5.31 -8.87
N ALA A 143 5.30 4.44 -8.15
CA ALA A 143 5.68 3.11 -8.65
C ALA A 143 4.44 2.28 -9.03
N MET A 144 3.40 2.31 -8.20
CA MET A 144 2.12 1.64 -8.47
C MET A 144 1.47 2.16 -9.74
N VAL A 145 1.32 3.48 -9.88
CA VAL A 145 0.75 4.12 -11.08
C VAL A 145 1.53 3.76 -12.34
N TRP A 146 2.86 3.78 -12.26
CA TRP A 146 3.71 3.44 -13.40
C TRP A 146 3.58 1.97 -13.82
N LEU A 147 3.49 1.04 -12.87
CA LEU A 147 3.28 -0.39 -13.17
C LEU A 147 1.88 -0.66 -13.73
N LEU A 148 0.84 0.02 -13.20
CA LEU A 148 -0.53 -0.11 -13.69
C LEU A 148 -0.68 0.45 -15.12
N ARG A 149 -0.06 1.58 -15.43
CA ARG A 149 -0.10 2.21 -16.77
C ARG A 149 0.56 1.37 -17.86
N ARG A 150 1.40 0.40 -17.51
CA ARG A 150 2.06 -0.51 -18.47
C ARG A 150 1.16 -1.64 -18.97
N SER A 151 -0.04 -1.79 -18.40
CA SER A 151 -0.98 -2.85 -18.74
C SER A 151 -2.32 -2.24 -19.17
N ALA A 152 -3.10 -2.93 -19.99
CA ALA A 152 -4.51 -2.57 -20.19
C ALA A 152 -5.25 -2.72 -18.84
N ILE A 153 -6.00 -1.70 -18.44
CA ILE A 153 -6.69 -1.69 -17.14
C ILE A 153 -8.20 -1.86 -17.37
N PHE A 154 -8.76 -2.97 -16.90
CA PHE A 154 -10.20 -3.25 -17.03
C PHE A 154 -11.05 -2.57 -15.94
N ARG A 155 -10.60 -2.57 -14.68
CA ARG A 155 -11.32 -1.98 -13.53
C ARG A 155 -10.53 -0.84 -12.89
N THR A 156 -10.44 0.29 -13.58
CA THR A 156 -9.59 1.43 -13.19
C THR A 156 -9.87 1.94 -11.79
N THR A 157 -11.14 2.09 -11.39
CA THR A 157 -11.50 2.59 -10.05
C THR A 157 -10.98 1.68 -8.93
N HIS A 158 -11.15 0.37 -9.07
CA HIS A 158 -10.70 -0.61 -8.08
C HIS A 158 -9.17 -0.69 -8.05
N ALA A 159 -8.51 -0.63 -9.21
CA ALA A 159 -7.06 -0.59 -9.30
C ALA A 159 -6.48 0.63 -8.57
N CYS A 160 -7.07 1.81 -8.75
CA CYS A 160 -6.64 3.03 -8.08
C CYS A 160 -6.87 2.96 -6.56
N LEU A 161 -8.04 2.51 -6.12
CA LEU A 161 -8.36 2.40 -4.69
C LEU A 161 -7.42 1.40 -3.99
N CYS A 162 -7.28 0.19 -4.53
CA CYS A 162 -6.39 -0.82 -3.96
C CYS A 162 -4.92 -0.37 -4.02
N GLY A 163 -4.52 0.33 -5.08
CA GLY A 163 -3.17 0.86 -5.23
C GLY A 163 -2.84 1.96 -4.22
N ALA A 164 -3.77 2.89 -3.98
CA ALA A 164 -3.63 3.93 -2.97
C ALA A 164 -3.57 3.33 -1.55
N MET A 165 -4.46 2.37 -1.27
CA MET A 165 -4.49 1.65 0.00
C MET A 165 -3.20 0.87 0.27
N ALA A 166 -2.60 0.27 -0.78
CA ALA A 166 -1.32 -0.41 -0.68
C ALA A 166 -0.17 0.54 -0.34
N ALA A 167 -0.13 1.72 -0.96
CA ALA A 167 0.90 2.73 -0.71
C ALA A 167 0.78 3.30 0.71
N ALA A 168 -0.44 3.61 1.16
CA ALA A 168 -0.70 4.09 2.51
C ALA A 168 -0.28 3.05 3.57
N ALA A 169 -0.72 1.79 3.42
CA ALA A 169 -0.35 0.72 4.34
C ALA A 169 1.16 0.42 4.35
N ALA A 170 1.84 0.55 3.20
CA ALA A 170 3.29 0.39 3.13
C ALA A 170 4.04 1.54 3.83
N ALA A 171 3.54 2.77 3.71
CA ALA A 171 4.09 3.91 4.44
C ALA A 171 3.95 3.71 5.95
N GLU A 172 2.79 3.23 6.41
CA GLU A 172 2.55 2.91 7.82
C GLU A 172 3.60 1.94 8.36
N VAL A 173 3.91 0.86 7.63
CA VAL A 173 4.90 -0.13 8.10
C VAL A 173 6.29 0.49 8.37
N ALA A 174 6.63 1.59 7.69
CA ALA A 174 7.90 2.27 7.88
C ALA A 174 7.85 3.31 9.02
N LEU A 175 6.70 3.97 9.22
CA LEU A 175 6.53 5.12 10.11
C LEU A 175 6.98 4.84 11.56
N PRO A 176 6.53 3.78 12.25
CA PRO A 176 6.90 3.51 13.63
C PRO A 176 8.38 3.16 13.85
N LEU A 177 9.13 2.87 12.77
CA LEU A 177 10.54 2.52 12.83
C LEU A 177 11.45 3.73 13.11
N PHE A 178 11.05 4.91 12.65
CA PHE A 178 11.83 6.15 12.79
C PHE A 178 11.06 7.27 13.51
N HIS A 179 9.74 7.18 13.63
CA HIS A 179 8.92 8.15 14.34
C HIS A 179 8.22 7.48 15.53
N ALA A 180 8.35 8.06 16.71
CA ALA A 180 7.57 7.63 17.86
C ALA A 180 6.12 8.03 17.60
N ALA A 181 5.24 7.04 17.38
CA ALA A 181 3.80 7.25 17.22
C ALA A 181 3.16 7.67 18.55
N ASP A 182 3.65 8.75 19.14
CA ASP A 182 3.15 9.33 20.38
C ASP A 182 1.81 10.05 20.12
N THR A 183 1.41 10.16 18.85
CA THR A 183 0.07 10.56 18.43
C THR A 183 -0.41 9.65 17.29
N MET A 184 -1.22 8.65 17.62
CA MET A 184 -1.91 7.82 16.61
C MET A 184 -2.87 8.63 15.71
N MET A 185 -3.14 9.91 16.03
CA MET A 185 -3.82 10.82 15.10
C MET A 185 -3.02 11.12 13.84
N THR A 186 -1.69 11.15 13.90
CA THR A 186 -0.87 11.44 12.72
C THR A 186 -1.06 10.37 11.64
N VAL A 187 -1.23 9.11 12.06
CA VAL A 187 -1.56 7.94 11.20
C VAL A 187 -2.95 8.04 10.58
N LEU A 188 -3.91 8.67 11.25
CA LEU A 188 -5.27 8.85 10.70
C LEU A 188 -5.39 10.01 9.71
N VAL A 189 -4.48 10.98 9.80
CA VAL A 189 -4.50 12.20 8.97
C VAL A 189 -3.68 12.02 7.68
N TRP A 190 -2.66 11.16 7.69
CA TRP A 190 -1.75 10.91 6.58
C TRP A 190 -2.08 9.60 5.85
#